data_AF-A0A384AQV6-F1
#
_entry.id   AF-A0A384AQV6-F1
#
_cell.length_a   1.000
_cell.length_b   1.000
_cell.length_c   1.000
_cell.angle_alpha   90.00
_cell.angle_beta   90.00
_cell.angle_gamma   90.00
#
_symmetry.space_group_name_H-M   'P 1'
#
loop_
_entity.id
_entity.type
_entity.pdbx_description
1 polymer ?
#
loop_
_entity_poly.entity_id
_entity_poly.type
_entity_poly.pdbx_seq_one_letter_code
_entity_poly.pdbx_strand_id
1 'polypeptide(L)'
;MMWAWLQAKRKPRKAPRRDICYDAFVSYSERDSYWVENLMVQELEHFNPPFKLCLHKRDFIPGKWIIDNIIDSIEKSHKTIFVLSENFVKSEWCKYELDFSHFRLFDENDDAAILILLEPIEKKAI
;
A
#
# COMPACT_ATOMS: atom_id res chain seq x y z
N MET A 1 -40.55 -3.57 4.02
CA MET A 1 -39.84 -3.75 2.73
C MET A 1 -39.08 -2.50 2.26
N MET A 2 -39.63 -1.28 2.39
CA MET A 2 -38.95 -0.04 1.93
C MET A 2 -37.80 0.43 2.84
N TRP A 3 -37.83 0.09 4.14
CA TRP A 3 -36.81 0.47 5.11
C TRP A 3 -35.47 -0.28 4.96
N ALA A 4 -35.51 -1.52 4.46
CA ALA A 4 -34.30 -2.31 4.19
C ALA A 4 -33.49 -1.71 3.03
N TRP A 5 -34.17 -1.20 2.01
CA TRP A 5 -33.56 -0.52 0.86
C TRP A 5 -32.86 0.80 1.23
N LEU A 6 -33.41 1.55 2.20
CA LEU A 6 -32.79 2.78 2.72
C LEU A 6 -31.53 2.49 3.56
N GLN A 7 -31.48 1.35 4.26
CA GLN A 7 -30.31 0.92 5.02
C GLN A 7 -29.17 0.44 4.10
N ALA A 8 -29.49 -0.23 2.99
CA ALA A 8 -28.50 -0.70 2.02
C ALA A 8 -27.79 0.43 1.25
N LYS A 9 -28.43 1.61 1.11
CA LYS A 9 -27.83 2.82 0.54
C LYS A 9 -27.06 3.68 1.55
N ARG A 10 -26.97 3.28 2.82
CA ARG A 10 -26.10 3.98 3.77
C ARG A 10 -24.66 3.70 3.36
N LYS A 11 -23.97 4.77 2.95
CA LYS A 11 -22.50 4.82 2.84
C LYS A 11 -21.93 4.06 4.04
N PRO A 12 -21.03 3.08 3.84
CA PRO A 12 -20.45 2.33 4.95
C PRO A 12 -20.00 3.33 6.01
N ARG A 13 -20.36 3.06 7.27
CA ARG A 13 -19.96 3.89 8.42
C ARG A 13 -18.50 4.26 8.22
N LYS A 14 -18.18 5.57 8.25
CA LYS A 14 -16.79 6.04 8.28
C LYS A 14 -16.06 5.16 9.28
N ALA A 15 -15.02 4.46 8.82
CA ALA A 15 -14.21 3.61 9.68
C ALA A 15 -13.84 4.42 10.93
N PRO A 16 -13.78 3.78 12.12
CA PRO A 16 -13.27 4.47 13.31
C PRO A 16 -11.96 5.16 12.96
N ARG A 17 -11.65 6.30 13.62
CA ARG A 17 -10.38 7.01 13.41
C ARG A 17 -9.26 5.97 13.49
N ARG A 18 -8.67 5.64 12.35
CA ARG A 18 -7.56 4.70 12.27
C ARG A 18 -6.41 5.38 13.02
N ASP A 19 -5.74 4.66 13.91
CA ASP A 19 -4.48 5.12 14.48
C ASP A 19 -3.45 5.10 13.34
N ILE A 20 -3.38 6.21 12.61
CA ILE A 20 -2.45 6.38 11.51
C ILE A 20 -1.09 6.71 12.13
N CYS A 21 -0.14 5.81 11.93
CA CYS A 21 1.21 5.91 12.48
C CYS A 21 2.24 6.38 11.44
N TYR A 22 1.93 6.18 10.16
CA TYR A 22 2.85 6.39 9.04
C TYR A 22 2.27 7.34 8.00
N ASP A 23 3.15 8.09 7.36
CA ASP A 23 2.81 8.90 6.20
C ASP A 23 2.58 8.02 4.96
N ALA A 24 3.39 6.98 4.79
CA ALA A 24 3.18 6.02 3.72
C ALA A 24 3.64 4.60 4.06
N PHE A 25 2.88 3.62 3.58
CA PHE A 25 3.32 2.24 3.43
C PHE A 25 3.99 2.09 2.06
N VAL A 26 5.17 1.47 2.00
CA VAL A 26 5.91 1.25 0.75
C VAL A 26 6.01 -0.24 0.46
N SER A 27 5.52 -0.64 -0.71
CA SER A 27 5.59 -2.00 -1.24
C SER A 27 6.53 -2.04 -2.45
N TYR A 28 7.55 -2.91 -2.41
CA TYR A 28 8.61 -3.01 -3.41
C TYR A 28 9.09 -4.46 -3.57
N SER A 29 9.84 -4.78 -4.65
CA SER A 29 10.48 -6.09 -4.73
C SER A 29 11.77 -6.09 -3.90
N GLU A 30 12.13 -7.23 -3.32
CA GLU A 30 13.41 -7.36 -2.60
C GLU A 30 14.62 -7.06 -3.49
N ARG A 31 14.50 -7.28 -4.80
CA ARG A 31 15.52 -6.93 -5.79
C ARG A 31 15.70 -5.41 -5.97
N ASP A 32 14.70 -4.64 -5.57
CA ASP A 32 14.70 -3.17 -5.65
C ASP A 32 15.02 -2.52 -4.28
N SER A 33 15.33 -3.35 -3.26
CA SER A 33 15.61 -2.91 -1.88
C SER A 33 16.70 -1.87 -1.80
N TYR A 34 17.77 -2.00 -2.59
CA TYR A 34 18.85 -1.02 -2.58
C TYR A 34 18.34 0.40 -2.89
N TRP A 35 17.50 0.54 -3.93
CA TRP A 35 16.96 1.84 -4.32
C TRP A 35 16.00 2.37 -3.26
N VAL A 36 15.12 1.53 -2.71
CA VAL A 36 14.13 1.96 -1.72
C VAL A 36 14.80 2.32 -0.39
N GLU A 37 15.61 1.42 0.16
CA GLU A 37 16.16 1.55 1.51
C GLU A 37 17.34 2.53 1.58
N ASN A 38 18.04 2.80 0.48
CA ASN A 38 19.15 3.77 0.48
C ASN A 38 18.79 5.10 -0.15
N LEU A 39 18.05 5.13 -1.26
CA LEU A 39 17.75 6.40 -1.93
C LEU A 39 16.42 6.98 -1.43
N MET A 40 15.33 6.22 -1.52
CA MET A 40 14.01 6.73 -1.13
C MET A 40 13.93 7.03 0.37
N VAL A 41 14.42 6.14 1.22
CA VAL A 41 14.49 6.36 2.68
C VAL A 41 15.39 7.54 3.03
N GLN A 42 16.52 7.71 2.34
CA GLN A 42 17.39 8.87 2.57
C GLN A 42 16.64 10.17 2.26
N GLU A 43 15.98 10.27 1.11
CA GLU A 43 15.29 11.49 0.71
C GLU A 43 14.02 11.79 1.52
N LEU A 44 13.33 10.77 2.04
CA LEU A 44 12.04 10.95 2.73
C LEU A 44 12.15 10.93 4.26
N GLU A 45 12.86 9.95 4.84
CA GLU A 45 13.01 9.85 6.30
C GLU A 45 14.04 10.85 6.86
N HIS A 46 14.98 11.34 6.04
CA HIS A 46 15.93 12.39 6.44
C HIS A 46 15.53 13.79 5.95
N PHE A 47 14.33 13.93 5.38
CA PHE A 47 13.78 15.24 5.03
C PHE A 47 13.48 16.09 6.28
N ASN A 48 13.21 17.39 6.09
CA ASN A 48 12.81 18.28 7.17
C ASN A 48 11.49 19.01 6.83
N PRO A 49 10.35 18.62 7.43
CA PRO A 49 10.18 17.57 8.44
C PRO A 49 10.29 16.14 7.85
N PRO A 50 10.71 15.13 8.63
CA PRO A 50 10.87 13.78 8.13
C PRO A 50 9.52 13.07 7.94
N PHE A 51 9.42 12.25 6.90
CA PHE A 51 8.29 11.35 6.70
C PHE A 51 8.51 10.04 7.46
N LYS A 52 7.42 9.46 7.99
CA LYS A 52 7.41 8.14 8.62
C LYS A 52 6.94 7.10 7.61
N LEU A 53 7.86 6.23 7.18
CA LEU A 53 7.54 5.17 6.24
C LEU A 53 7.38 3.83 6.96
N CYS A 54 6.42 3.03 6.50
CA CYS A 54 6.32 1.62 6.81
C CYS A 54 6.81 0.81 5.60
N LEU A 55 7.93 0.11 5.74
CA LEU A 55 8.51 -0.70 4.67
C LEU A 55 8.16 -2.18 4.89
N HIS A 56 7.61 -2.81 3.87
CA HIS A 56 7.12 -4.19 3.98
C HIS A 56 8.19 -5.24 4.37
N LYS A 57 9.48 -4.98 4.14
CA LYS A 57 10.58 -5.89 4.56
C LYS A 57 11.19 -5.54 5.90
N ARG A 58 11.09 -4.28 6.36
CA ARG A 58 11.68 -3.79 7.60
C ARG A 58 10.72 -3.90 8.78
N ASP A 59 9.46 -3.56 8.56
CA ASP A 59 8.50 -3.25 9.64
C ASP A 59 7.41 -4.32 9.80
N PHE A 60 7.43 -5.37 8.97
CA PHE A 60 6.47 -6.48 9.09
C PHE A 60 6.76 -7.33 10.33
N ILE A 61 5.69 -7.76 11.00
CA ILE A 61 5.77 -8.55 12.22
C ILE A 61 6.06 -10.02 11.84
N PRO A 62 7.19 -10.60 12.27
CA PRO A 62 7.49 -12.00 12.02
C PRO A 62 6.43 -12.91 12.65
N GLY A 63 6.02 -13.97 11.94
CA GLY A 63 5.00 -14.90 12.40
C GLY A 63 3.55 -14.47 12.18
N LYS A 64 3.31 -13.23 11.73
CA LYS A 64 2.00 -12.79 11.24
C LYS A 64 1.86 -13.12 9.75
N TRP A 65 0.64 -13.45 9.29
CA TRP A 65 0.37 -13.71 7.88
C TRP A 65 0.75 -12.52 7.01
N ILE A 66 1.27 -12.79 5.80
CA ILE A 66 1.76 -11.74 4.90
C ILE A 66 0.65 -10.77 4.51
N ILE A 67 -0.55 -11.28 4.22
CA ILE A 67 -1.72 -10.48 3.85
C ILE A 67 -2.15 -9.59 5.02
N ASP A 68 -2.18 -10.13 6.25
CA ASP A 68 -2.53 -9.33 7.42
C ASP A 68 -1.48 -8.25 7.73
N ASN A 69 -0.20 -8.48 7.43
CA ASN A 69 0.82 -7.45 7.55
C ASN A 69 0.59 -6.32 6.53
N ILE A 70 0.24 -6.67 5.29
CA ILE A 70 -0.09 -5.70 4.23
C ILE A 70 -1.31 -4.87 4.62
N ILE A 71 -2.41 -5.52 5.04
CA ILE A 71 -3.65 -4.84 5.45
C ILE A 71 -3.36 -3.86 6.59
N ASP A 72 -2.72 -4.32 7.67
CA ASP A 72 -2.38 -3.45 8.79
C ASP A 72 -1.52 -2.26 8.39
N SER A 73 -0.56 -2.47 7.49
CA SER A 73 0.37 -1.43 7.05
C SER A 73 -0.35 -0.38 6.21
N ILE A 74 -1.27 -0.80 5.33
CA ILE A 74 -2.15 0.09 4.57
C ILE A 74 -3.05 0.87 5.52
N GLU A 75 -3.70 0.21 6.49
CA GLU A 75 -4.63 0.87 7.41
C GLU A 75 -3.96 1.86 8.38
N LYS A 76 -2.70 1.60 8.75
CA LYS A 76 -1.89 2.48 9.61
C LYS A 76 -1.13 3.56 8.84
N SER A 77 -1.32 3.67 7.54
CA SER A 77 -0.64 4.65 6.67
C SER A 77 -1.61 5.61 6.00
N HIS A 78 -1.19 6.87 5.78
CA HIS A 78 -1.98 7.83 5.02
C HIS A 78 -2.04 7.50 3.52
N LYS A 79 -0.94 7.00 2.97
CA LYS A 79 -0.79 6.61 1.56
C LYS A 79 -0.14 5.24 1.44
N THR A 80 -0.32 4.62 0.30
CA THR A 80 0.37 3.39 -0.11
C THR A 80 1.17 3.68 -1.36
N ILE A 81 2.47 3.46 -1.32
CA ILE A 81 3.39 3.64 -2.43
C ILE A 81 3.75 2.27 -2.99
N PHE A 82 3.53 2.10 -4.29
CA PHE A 82 3.98 0.93 -5.03
C PHE A 82 5.19 1.30 -5.88
N VAL A 83 6.32 0.64 -5.64
CA VAL A 83 7.52 0.78 -6.47
C VAL A 83 7.45 -0.29 -7.54
N LEU A 84 6.98 0.12 -8.72
CA LEU A 84 6.73 -0.74 -9.87
C LEU A 84 8.02 -1.00 -10.66
N SER A 85 8.31 -2.28 -10.86
CA SER A 85 9.42 -2.82 -11.64
C SER A 85 9.01 -4.18 -12.23
N GLU A 86 9.79 -4.73 -13.14
CA GLU A 86 9.58 -6.11 -13.62
C GLU A 86 9.65 -7.12 -12.47
N ASN A 87 10.54 -6.87 -11.50
CA ASN A 87 10.68 -7.70 -10.32
C ASN A 87 9.44 -7.63 -9.43
N PHE A 88 8.88 -6.43 -9.26
CA PHE A 88 7.67 -6.20 -8.48
C PHE A 88 6.46 -6.93 -9.07
N VAL A 89 6.26 -6.82 -10.38
CA VAL A 89 5.16 -7.49 -11.07
C VAL A 89 5.26 -9.02 -10.93
N LYS A 90 6.47 -9.57 -11.01
CA LYS A 90 6.70 -11.02 -10.92
C LYS A 90 6.61 -11.58 -9.50
N SER A 91 6.94 -10.80 -8.46
CA SER A 91 7.05 -11.32 -7.08
C SER A 91 5.98 -10.81 -6.11
N GLU A 92 5.62 -9.54 -6.19
CA GLU A 92 4.77 -8.90 -5.18
C GLU A 92 3.33 -8.70 -5.65
N TRP A 93 3.14 -8.43 -6.95
CA TRP A 93 1.83 -8.08 -7.50
C TRP A 93 0.74 -9.13 -7.25
N CYS A 94 1.10 -10.40 -7.30
CA CYS A 94 0.20 -11.52 -7.01
C CYS A 94 -0.51 -11.39 -5.64
N LYS A 95 0.14 -10.77 -4.64
CA LYS A 95 -0.44 -10.54 -3.30
C LYS A 95 -1.58 -9.51 -3.32
N TYR A 96 -1.60 -8.66 -4.33
CA TYR A 96 -2.57 -7.57 -4.48
C TYR A 96 -3.67 -7.92 -5.49
N GLU A 97 -3.38 -8.77 -6.48
CA GLU A 97 -4.30 -9.18 -7.54
C GLU A 97 -5.59 -9.82 -7.00
N LEU A 98 -5.48 -10.68 -5.98
CA LEU A 98 -6.61 -11.43 -5.44
C LEU A 98 -7.55 -10.59 -4.57
N ASP A 99 -7.06 -9.51 -3.95
CA ASP A 99 -7.77 -8.75 -2.92
C ASP A 99 -7.99 -7.27 -3.28
N PHE A 100 -7.95 -6.94 -4.59
CA PHE A 100 -8.12 -5.59 -5.12
C PHE A 100 -9.38 -4.87 -4.61
N SER A 101 -10.45 -5.62 -4.30
CA SER A 101 -11.71 -5.09 -3.76
C SER A 101 -11.64 -4.71 -2.27
N HIS A 102 -10.77 -5.36 -1.50
CA HIS A 102 -10.65 -5.14 -0.06
C HIS A 102 -9.80 -3.92 0.27
N PHE A 103 -8.78 -3.63 -0.53
CA PHE A 103 -7.80 -2.61 -0.18
C PHE A 103 -8.25 -1.16 -0.43
N ARG A 104 -9.31 -0.92 -1.22
CA ARG A 104 -9.79 0.43 -1.63
C ARG A 104 -8.70 1.35 -2.22
N LEU A 105 -7.52 0.82 -2.51
CA LEU A 105 -6.33 1.57 -2.91
C LEU A 105 -6.52 2.35 -4.22
N PHE A 106 -7.44 1.87 -5.06
CA PHE A 106 -7.73 2.41 -6.38
C PHE A 106 -9.22 2.71 -6.57
N ASP A 107 -9.97 2.86 -5.47
CA ASP A 107 -11.35 3.35 -5.55
C ASP A 107 -11.28 4.78 -6.09
N GLU A 108 -12.04 5.13 -7.15
CA GLU A 108 -11.90 6.39 -7.91
C GLU A 108 -12.04 7.68 -7.07
N ASN A 109 -12.41 7.55 -5.80
CA ASN A 109 -12.67 8.63 -4.86
C ASN A 109 -11.72 8.63 -3.65
N ASP A 110 -10.72 7.74 -3.62
CA ASP A 110 -9.73 7.61 -2.55
C ASP A 110 -8.32 7.65 -3.16
N ASP A 111 -7.65 8.81 -3.09
CA ASP A 111 -6.29 9.06 -3.59
C ASP A 111 -5.22 8.27 -2.79
N ALA A 112 -5.51 7.05 -2.35
CA ALA A 112 -4.73 6.31 -1.37
C ALA A 112 -3.43 5.72 -1.97
N ALA A 113 -3.41 5.40 -3.26
CA ALA A 113 -2.25 4.80 -3.92
C ALA A 113 -1.39 5.81 -4.70
N ILE A 114 -0.07 5.68 -4.57
CA ILE A 114 0.95 6.38 -5.36
C ILE A 114 1.78 5.32 -6.08
N LEU A 115 1.87 5.43 -7.41
CA LEU A 115 2.65 4.52 -8.24
C LEU A 115 3.96 5.18 -8.65
N ILE A 116 5.09 4.57 -8.30
CA ILE A 116 6.43 4.98 -8.74
C ILE A 116 6.93 3.94 -9.73
N LEU A 117 7.18 4.34 -10.97
CA LEU A 117 7.78 3.46 -11.97
C LEU A 117 9.30 3.53 -11.85
N LEU A 118 9.91 2.49 -11.29
CA LEU A 118 11.36 2.39 -11.12
C LEU A 118 12.06 2.07 -12.43
N GLU A 119 11.46 1.18 -13.22
CA GLU A 119 11.95 0.78 -14.54
C GLU A 119 10.77 0.53 -15.49
N PRO A 120 10.96 0.66 -16.82
CA PRO A 120 9.91 0.32 -17.79
C PRO A 120 9.49 -1.14 -17.67
N ILE A 121 8.18 -1.39 -17.60
CA ILE A 121 7.60 -2.73 -17.58
C ILE A 121 7.15 -3.09 -19.00
N GLU A 122 7.63 -4.22 -19.52
CA GLU A 122 7.25 -4.71 -20.84
C GLU A 122 5.79 -5.18 -20.84
N LYS A 123 5.05 -4.81 -21.89
CA LYS A 123 3.62 -5.17 -22.05
C LYS A 123 3.33 -6.68 -22.07
N LYS A 124 4.34 -7.54 -22.18
CA LYS A 124 4.19 -9.01 -22.18
C LYS A 124 4.25 -9.62 -20.78
N ALA A 125 4.51 -8.82 -19.73
CA ALA A 125 4.63 -9.27 -18.35
C ALA A 125 3.31 -9.24 -17.57
N ILE A 126 2.18 -8.91 -18.22
CA ILE A 126 0.84 -8.82 -17.62
C ILE A 126 -0.10 -9.80 -18.33
#